data_AF-T1A0W1-F1
#
_entry.id   AF-T1A0W1-F1
#
_cell.length_a   1.000
_cell.length_b   1.000
_cell.length_c   1.000
_cell.angle_alpha   90.00
_cell.angle_beta   90.00
_cell.angle_gamma   90.00
#
_symmetry.space_group_name_H-M   'P 1'
#
loop_
_entity.id
_entity.type
_entity.pdbx_description
1 polymer ?
#
loop_
_entity_poly.entity_id
_entity_poly.type
_entity_poly.pdbx_seq_one_letter_code
_entity_poly.pdbx_strand_id
1 'polypeptide(L)'
;SPRTGRARPAGRVFLSANGYKGARVAALGMGNIRQTYIKRVAIELIRHYPDEFTADFAHNKQKVLELTDLGVTVDGHLQAIHKKLANRIAGYATRYTKRQQRVVA
;
A
#
# COMPACT_ATOMS: atom_id res chain seq x y z
N SER A 1 41.89 7.84 46.11
CA SER A 1 41.61 6.83 45.07
C SER A 1 40.50 7.28 44.14
N PRO A 2 40.75 7.52 42.84
CA PRO A 2 39.69 7.67 41.86
C PRO A 2 39.53 6.36 41.06
N ARG A 3 38.31 5.82 41.03
CA ARG A 3 37.94 4.68 40.19
C ARG A 3 37.67 5.14 38.77
N THR A 4 38.44 4.55 37.84
CA THR A 4 38.04 4.04 36.52
C THR A 4 37.23 4.96 35.59
N GLY A 5 37.89 5.35 34.49
CA GLY A 5 37.26 6.00 33.36
C GLY A 5 36.23 5.12 32.64
N ARG A 6 35.30 5.79 31.97
CA ARG A 6 34.55 5.21 30.86
C ARG A 6 34.48 6.25 29.75
N ALA A 7 35.19 5.92 28.68
CA ALA A 7 35.24 6.67 27.44
C ALA A 7 33.84 6.94 26.90
N ARG A 8 33.63 8.15 26.38
CA ARG A 8 32.48 8.49 25.56
C ARG A 8 32.57 7.72 24.24
N PRO A 9 31.55 6.94 23.83
CA PRO A 9 31.52 6.48 22.45
C PRO A 9 31.15 7.67 21.55
N ALA A 10 32.08 8.00 20.66
CA ALA A 10 31.80 8.73 19.44
C ALA A 10 30.80 7.93 18.59
N GLY A 11 29.89 8.63 17.90
CA GLY A 11 28.94 7.99 17.00
C GLY A 11 27.49 8.04 17.49
N ARG A 12 26.96 9.24 17.70
CA ARG A 12 25.53 9.49 17.58
C ARG A 12 25.17 9.30 16.09
N VAL A 13 24.94 8.06 15.68
CA VAL A 13 24.25 7.77 14.43
C VAL A 13 22.76 7.81 14.74
N PHE A 14 22.15 8.97 14.56
CA PHE A 14 20.72 9.00 14.27
C PHE A 14 20.53 8.20 12.98
N LEU A 15 20.17 6.93 13.09
CA LEU A 15 19.56 6.21 11.99
C LEU A 15 18.20 6.89 11.76
N SER A 16 18.23 7.94 10.93
CA SER A 16 17.07 8.36 10.17
C SER A 16 16.61 7.12 9.42
N ALA A 17 15.56 6.47 9.94
CA ALA A 17 14.86 5.41 9.27
C ALA A 17 14.05 6.01 8.11
N ASN A 18 14.73 6.69 7.17
CA ASN A 18 14.44 6.58 5.75
C ASN A 18 14.74 5.13 5.35
N GLY A 19 13.94 4.21 5.89
CA GLY A 19 13.87 2.84 5.45
C GLY A 19 13.21 2.87 4.09
N TYR A 20 14.04 2.91 3.06
CA TYR A 20 13.70 2.51 1.70
C TYR A 20 12.91 1.21 1.79
N LYS A 21 11.57 1.32 1.80
CA LYS A 21 10.67 0.17 1.81
C LYS A 21 10.81 -0.50 0.45
N GLY A 22 11.79 -1.40 0.39
CA GLY A 22 11.93 -2.44 -0.60
C GLY A 22 11.88 -1.94 -2.03
N ALA A 23 13.07 -1.72 -2.62
CA ALA A 23 13.28 -2.14 -3.99
C ALA A 23 12.91 -3.63 -4.06
N ARG A 24 11.64 -3.92 -4.34
CA ARG A 24 11.19 -5.28 -4.63
C ARG A 24 11.86 -5.59 -5.96
N VAL A 25 12.87 -6.45 -5.92
CA VAL A 25 13.32 -7.20 -7.09
C VAL A 25 12.10 -7.49 -7.95
N ALA A 26 12.12 -6.98 -9.17
CA ALA A 26 11.11 -7.27 -10.18
C ALA A 26 11.19 -8.77 -10.45
N ALA A 27 10.49 -9.56 -9.62
CA ALA A 27 10.21 -10.96 -9.87
C ALA A 27 9.20 -11.01 -11.03
N LEU A 28 9.70 -10.72 -12.22
CA LEU A 28 9.14 -11.19 -13.48
C LEU A 28 9.41 -12.70 -13.49
N GLY A 29 8.50 -13.47 -12.92
CA GLY A 29 8.66 -14.92 -12.81
C GLY A 29 7.40 -15.54 -12.22
N MET A 30 6.72 -16.32 -13.05
CA MET A 30 5.46 -17.05 -12.84
C MET A 30 5.16 -17.41 -11.37
N GLY A 31 4.04 -16.88 -10.84
CA GLY A 31 3.57 -17.10 -9.47
C GLY A 31 2.77 -15.93 -8.87
N ASN A 32 2.89 -14.72 -9.44
CA ASN A 32 2.22 -13.52 -8.93
C ASN A 32 0.88 -13.22 -9.65
N ILE A 33 0.10 -14.25 -9.95
CA ILE A 33 -1.21 -14.09 -10.57
C ILE A 33 -2.21 -13.71 -9.47
N ARG A 34 -2.78 -12.49 -9.59
CA ARG A 34 -3.89 -12.08 -8.71
C ARG A 34 -5.11 -12.95 -9.01
N GLN A 35 -5.68 -13.52 -7.95
CA GLN A 35 -6.93 -14.28 -8.01
C GLN A 35 -8.04 -13.46 -8.70
N THR A 36 -8.95 -14.14 -9.38
CA THR A 36 -10.05 -13.55 -10.16
C THR A 36 -10.91 -12.61 -9.32
N TYR A 37 -11.23 -13.01 -8.09
CA TYR A 37 -12.03 -12.21 -7.16
C TYR A 37 -11.46 -10.79 -6.95
N ILE A 38 -10.15 -10.68 -6.71
CA ILE A 38 -9.47 -9.39 -6.51
C ILE A 38 -9.65 -8.46 -7.72
N LYS A 39 -9.56 -9.03 -8.93
CA LYS A 39 -9.72 -8.27 -10.17
C LYS A 39 -11.17 -7.82 -10.35
N ARG A 40 -12.14 -8.71 -10.08
CA ARG A 40 -13.57 -8.43 -10.21
C ARG A 40 -14.00 -7.28 -9.30
N VAL A 41 -13.72 -7.39 -7.99
CA VAL A 41 -14.06 -6.35 -7.01
C VAL A 41 -13.43 -5.01 -7.37
N ALA A 42 -12.16 -5.00 -7.75
CA ALA A 42 -11.48 -3.76 -8.15
C ALA A 42 -12.10 -3.12 -9.42
N ILE A 43 -12.55 -3.92 -10.39
CA ILE A 43 -13.21 -3.41 -11.60
C ILE A 43 -14.62 -2.91 -11.26
N GLU A 44 -15.37 -3.64 -10.43
CA GLU A 44 -16.72 -3.23 -10.00
C GLU A 44 -16.67 -1.91 -9.24
N LEU A 45 -15.75 -1.75 -8.30
CA LEU A 45 -15.56 -0.49 -7.58
C LEU A 45 -15.32 0.70 -8.51
N ILE A 46 -14.46 0.53 -9.52
CA ILE A 46 -14.18 1.60 -10.49
C ILE A 46 -15.38 1.86 -11.40
N ARG A 47 -16.14 0.82 -11.77
CA ARG A 47 -17.35 0.99 -12.58
C ARG A 47 -18.45 1.72 -11.84
N HIS A 48 -18.60 1.47 -10.55
CA HIS A 48 -19.61 2.13 -9.71
C HIS A 48 -19.20 3.57 -9.34
N TYR A 49 -17.90 3.81 -9.12
CA TYR A 49 -17.37 5.11 -8.68
C TYR A 49 -16.19 5.56 -9.54
N PRO A 50 -16.39 5.85 -10.84
CA PRO A 50 -15.30 6.13 -11.77
C PRO A 50 -14.46 7.36 -11.39
N ASP A 51 -15.10 8.37 -10.78
CA ASP A 51 -14.47 9.66 -10.47
C ASP A 51 -13.65 9.63 -9.17
N GLU A 52 -13.87 8.63 -8.31
CA GLU A 52 -13.22 8.48 -7.01
C GLU A 52 -11.88 7.73 -7.10
N PHE A 53 -11.60 7.06 -8.23
CA PHE A 53 -10.38 6.30 -8.43
C PHE A 53 -9.38 7.04 -9.31
N THR A 54 -8.18 7.25 -8.79
CA THR A 54 -7.12 8.00 -9.47
C THR A 54 -5.90 7.12 -9.78
N ALA A 55 -4.83 7.72 -10.30
CA ALA A 55 -3.55 7.04 -10.51
C ALA A 55 -2.71 6.89 -9.22
N ASP A 56 -3.18 7.42 -8.08
CA ASP A 56 -2.48 7.36 -6.80
C ASP A 56 -2.90 6.13 -5.97
N PHE A 57 -1.92 5.47 -5.37
CA PHE A 57 -2.16 4.25 -4.59
C PHE A 57 -2.72 4.54 -3.19
N ALA A 58 -2.25 5.61 -2.53
CA ALA A 58 -2.64 5.91 -1.16
C ALA A 58 -4.12 6.30 -1.10
N HIS A 59 -4.55 7.20 -2.00
CA HIS A 59 -5.95 7.58 -2.16
C HIS A 59 -6.85 6.38 -2.47
N ASN A 60 -6.50 5.60 -3.51
CA ASN A 60 -7.28 4.43 -3.91
C ASN A 60 -7.41 3.41 -2.77
N LYS A 61 -6.39 3.26 -1.93
CA LYS A 61 -6.46 2.34 -0.79
C LYS A 61 -7.45 2.83 0.27
N GLN A 62 -7.50 4.13 0.55
CA GLN A 62 -8.49 4.69 1.48
C GLN A 62 -9.90 4.46 0.95
N LYS A 63 -10.15 4.81 -0.32
CA LYS A 63 -11.44 4.59 -0.97
C LYS A 63 -11.86 3.12 -0.99
N VAL A 64 -10.93 2.19 -1.23
CA VAL A 64 -11.24 0.75 -1.13
C VAL A 64 -11.70 0.36 0.27
N LEU A 65 -11.11 0.94 1.33
CA LEU A 65 -11.52 0.64 2.70
C LEU A 65 -12.85 1.29 3.08
N GLU A 66 -13.16 2.45 2.52
CA GLU A 66 -14.43 3.15 2.75
C GLU A 66 -15.59 2.49 1.98
N LEU A 67 -15.35 2.05 0.75
CA LEU A 67 -16.37 1.53 -0.17
C LEU A 67 -16.58 0.01 -0.05
N THR A 68 -15.81 -0.69 0.79
CA THR A 68 -15.95 -2.15 0.98
C THR A 68 -15.95 -2.53 2.45
N ASP A 69 -16.55 -3.67 2.75
CA ASP A 69 -16.57 -4.29 4.08
C ASP A 69 -15.17 -4.76 4.56
N LEU A 70 -14.12 -4.47 3.81
CA LEU A 70 -12.73 -4.73 4.20
C LEU A 70 -12.20 -3.69 5.19
N GLY A 71 -12.84 -2.53 5.29
CA GLY A 71 -12.55 -1.50 6.28
C GLY A 71 -13.34 -1.74 7.57
N VAL A 72 -12.65 -1.86 8.69
CA VAL A 72 -13.25 -1.83 10.02
C VAL A 72 -12.67 -0.65 10.78
N THR A 73 -13.54 0.14 11.37
CA THR A 73 -13.15 1.19 12.30
C THR A 73 -12.81 0.54 13.64
N VAL A 74 -11.53 0.50 13.98
CA VAL A 74 -11.04 0.03 15.28
C VAL A 74 -10.47 1.25 15.98
N ASP A 75 -10.99 1.56 17.18
CA ASP A 75 -10.54 2.68 18.00
C ASP A 75 -10.60 4.05 17.28
N GLY A 76 -11.64 4.28 16.47
CA GLY A 76 -11.81 5.53 15.72
C GLY A 76 -10.93 5.66 14.46
N HIS A 77 -10.15 4.63 14.12
CA HIS A 77 -9.29 4.62 12.92
C HIS A 77 -9.78 3.59 11.90
N LEU A 78 -9.89 4.00 10.64
CA LEU A 78 -10.22 3.09 9.53
C LEU A 78 -9.03 2.16 9.27
N GLN A 79 -9.22 0.87 9.55
CA GLN A 79 -8.19 -0.15 9.36
C GLN A 79 -8.69 -1.27 8.45
N ALA A 80 -7.77 -1.82 7.66
CA ALA A 80 -8.07 -2.97 6.82
C ALA A 80 -8.09 -4.26 7.67
N ILE A 81 -9.20 -5.01 7.67
CA ILE A 81 -9.27 -6.36 8.25
C ILE A 81 -8.16 -7.23 7.64
N HIS A 82 -8.03 -7.17 6.32
CA HIS A 82 -7.05 -7.95 5.56
C HIS A 82 -6.11 -7.04 4.77
N LYS A 83 -5.04 -6.56 5.43
CA LYS A 83 -4.02 -5.66 4.84
C LYS A 83 -3.48 -6.15 3.48
N LYS A 84 -3.22 -7.45 3.33
CA LYS A 84 -2.72 -8.04 2.05
C LYS A 84 -3.75 -7.95 0.93
N LEU A 85 -5.03 -8.19 1.23
CA LEU A 85 -6.12 -8.16 0.26
C LEU A 85 -6.37 -6.73 -0.20
N ALA A 86 -6.50 -5.78 0.73
CA ALA A 86 -6.68 -4.36 0.43
C ALA A 86 -5.54 -3.80 -0.45
N ASN A 87 -4.28 -4.13 -0.13
CA ASN A 87 -3.14 -3.73 -0.96
C ASN A 87 -3.20 -4.30 -2.39
N ARG A 88 -3.70 -5.54 -2.55
CA ARG A 88 -3.84 -6.18 -3.88
C ARG A 88 -4.97 -5.57 -4.70
N ILE A 89 -6.10 -5.23 -4.06
CA ILE A 89 -7.25 -4.57 -4.69
C ILE A 89 -6.86 -3.16 -5.11
N ALA A 90 -6.37 -2.32 -4.19
CA ALA A 90 -5.91 -0.96 -4.48
C ALA A 90 -4.81 -0.96 -5.55
N GLY A 91 -3.88 -1.92 -5.49
CA GLY A 91 -2.83 -2.09 -6.48
C GLY A 91 -3.31 -2.62 -7.85
N TYR A 92 -4.51 -3.19 -7.95
CA TYR A 92 -5.14 -3.54 -9.24
C TYR A 92 -5.94 -2.36 -9.77
N ALA A 93 -6.72 -1.71 -8.91
CA ALA A 93 -7.46 -0.49 -9.23
C ALA A 93 -6.54 0.57 -9.86
N THR A 94 -5.42 0.88 -9.21
CA THR A 94 -4.43 1.84 -9.72
C THR A 94 -3.87 1.46 -11.10
N ARG A 95 -3.61 0.17 -11.34
CA ARG A 95 -3.12 -0.29 -12.66
C ARG A 95 -4.21 -0.23 -13.72
N TYR A 96 -5.46 -0.49 -13.33
CA TYR A 96 -6.61 -0.44 -14.22
C TYR A 96 -6.88 1.00 -14.66
N THR A 97 -6.94 1.96 -13.72
CA THR A 97 -7.14 3.39 -14.03
C THR A 97 -6.04 3.94 -14.93
N LYS A 98 -4.77 3.64 -14.65
CA LYS A 98 -3.64 4.02 -15.52
C LYS A 98 -3.77 3.43 -16.93
N ARG A 99 -4.30 2.21 -17.06
CA ARG A 99 -4.55 1.59 -18.37
C ARG A 99 -5.70 2.28 -19.10
N GLN A 100 -6.78 2.66 -18.41
CA GLN A 100 -7.90 3.40 -19.00
C GLN A 100 -7.46 4.78 -19.51
N GLN A 101 -6.71 5.52 -18.70
CA GLN A 101 -6.17 6.83 -19.09
C GLN A 101 -5.32 6.77 -20.36
N ARG A 102 -4.55 5.69 -20.54
CA ARG A 102 -3.74 5.48 -21.75
C ARG A 102 -4.58 5.17 -23.00
N VAL A 103 -5.77 4.59 -22.85
CA VAL A 103 -6.63 4.26 -23.99
C VAL A 103 -7.49 5.45 -24.41
N VAL A 104 -7.79 6.34 -23.48
CA VAL A 104 -8.62 7.54 -23.71
C VAL A 104 -7.79 8.73 -24.21
N ALA A 105 -6.48 8.76 -23.94
CA ALA A 105 -5.53 9.76 -24.44
C ALA A 105 -4.99 9.39 -25.83
#